data_AF-A0A094RN19-F1
#
_entry.id   AF-A0A094RN19-F1
#
_cell.length_a   1.000
_cell.length_b   1.000
_cell.length_c   1.000
_cell.angle_alpha   90.00
_cell.angle_beta   90.00
_cell.angle_gamma   90.00
#
_symmetry.space_group_name_H-M   'P 1'
#
loop_
_entity.id
_entity.type
_entity.pdbx_description
1 polymer ?
#
loop_
_entity_poly.entity_id
_entity_poly.type
_entity_poly.pdbx_seq_one_letter_code
_entity_poly.pdbx_strand_id
1 'polypeptide(L)'
;MFSGYRTRFPSGTSLGDALNGHRNSLGLLRLFFALAVIFSHAFFLGGYGGDPSLGWTLGQTTIGGIAVDGFFAISGYLIAKSGATSDVVQFLWRRALRIFPAFWTLLLVSAAVIGPIFWVLSGNAFRSYVSFGDGGPWTYITRNWRLTPGQYGIWDIFASTTPYGLQVNGSVFNGSI
;
A
#
# COMPACT_ATOMS: atom_id res chain seq x y z
N MET A 1 -59.41 31.25 -4.81
CA MET A 1 -58.72 30.47 -5.85
C MET A 1 -57.22 30.78 -5.77
N PHE A 2 -56.48 30.09 -4.90
CA PHE A 2 -55.01 30.22 -4.82
C PHE A 2 -54.43 28.82 -5.02
N SER A 3 -54.06 28.54 -6.27
CA SER A 3 -53.35 27.32 -6.65
C SER A 3 -51.91 27.42 -6.15
N GLY A 4 -51.63 26.75 -5.03
CA GLY A 4 -50.28 26.64 -4.50
C GLY A 4 -49.37 25.92 -5.48
N TYR A 5 -48.39 26.63 -6.01
CA TYR A 5 -47.27 26.04 -6.74
C TYR A 5 -46.50 25.11 -5.80
N ARG A 6 -46.70 23.80 -5.93
CA ARG A 6 -45.75 22.82 -5.37
C ARG A 6 -44.50 22.89 -6.24
N THR A 7 -43.47 23.57 -5.77
CA THR A 7 -42.11 23.40 -6.28
C THR A 7 -41.70 21.95 -6.01
N ARG A 8 -41.80 21.11 -7.05
CA ARG A 8 -41.24 19.76 -7.03
C ARG A 8 -39.73 19.93 -7.12
N PHE A 9 -39.03 19.96 -5.98
CA PHE A 9 -37.59 19.74 -6.00
C PHE A 9 -37.35 18.43 -6.76
N PRO A 10 -36.45 18.40 -7.78
CA PRO A 10 -36.08 17.13 -8.38
C PRO A 10 -35.65 16.23 -7.23
N SER A 11 -36.24 15.05 -7.12
CA SER A 11 -35.93 14.09 -6.07
C SER A 11 -34.45 13.76 -6.18
N GLY A 12 -33.64 14.52 -5.43
CA GLY A 12 -32.21 14.38 -5.41
C GLY A 12 -31.90 13.00 -4.89
N THR A 13 -31.11 12.24 -5.66
CA THR A 13 -30.54 10.98 -5.23
C THR A 13 -29.94 11.20 -3.85
N SER A 14 -30.39 10.45 -2.83
CA SER A 14 -29.79 10.57 -1.51
C SER A 14 -28.32 10.13 -1.58
N LEU A 15 -27.48 10.60 -0.66
CA LEU A 15 -26.09 10.15 -0.60
C LEU A 15 -26.01 8.62 -0.47
N GLY A 16 -26.95 8.02 0.27
CA GLY A 16 -27.09 6.57 0.38
C GLY A 16 -27.37 5.91 -0.98
N ASP A 17 -28.30 6.45 -1.76
CA ASP A 17 -28.65 5.92 -3.08
C ASP A 17 -27.48 6.05 -4.07
N ALA A 18 -26.76 7.18 -4.03
CA ALA A 18 -25.59 7.42 -4.88
C ALA A 18 -24.42 6.47 -4.57
N LEU A 19 -24.23 6.12 -3.30
CA LEU A 19 -23.15 5.22 -2.85
C LEU A 19 -23.56 3.73 -2.85
N ASN A 20 -24.86 3.42 -3.00
CA ASN A 20 -25.36 2.06 -2.94
C ASN A 20 -24.99 1.22 -4.17
N GLY A 21 -25.00 1.82 -5.37
CA GLY A 21 -24.73 1.12 -6.62
C GLY A 21 -23.25 0.82 -6.89
N HIS A 22 -23.00 -0.05 -7.88
CA HIS A 22 -21.65 -0.36 -8.40
C HIS A 22 -21.06 0.80 -9.24
N ARG A 23 -21.90 1.77 -9.63
CA ARG A 23 -21.53 2.96 -10.42
C ARG A 23 -21.17 4.13 -9.51
N ASN A 24 -20.20 3.93 -8.63
CA ASN A 24 -19.64 5.01 -7.81
C ASN A 24 -18.13 5.19 -8.10
N SER A 25 -17.61 6.39 -7.81
CA SER A 25 -16.20 6.72 -8.08
C SER A 25 -15.27 6.40 -6.91
N LEU A 26 -15.71 5.61 -5.91
CA LEU A 26 -14.90 5.31 -4.72
C LEU A 26 -13.64 4.51 -5.09
N GLY A 27 -13.71 3.66 -6.13
CA GLY A 27 -12.54 2.96 -6.66
C GLY A 27 -11.49 3.92 -7.24
N LEU A 28 -11.94 4.92 -8.02
CA LEU A 28 -11.07 5.95 -8.59
C LEU A 28 -10.45 6.83 -7.50
N LEU A 29 -11.24 7.20 -6.50
CA LEU A 29 -10.75 8.00 -5.38
C LEU A 29 -9.71 7.25 -4.54
N ARG A 30 -9.89 5.93 -4.36
CA ARG A 30 -8.86 5.07 -3.74
C ARG A 30 -7.58 5.02 -4.57
N LEU A 31 -7.68 4.92 -5.89
CA LEU A 31 -6.51 4.94 -6.78
C LEU A 31 -5.78 6.29 -6.66
N PHE A 32 -6.52 7.40 -6.69
CA PHE A 32 -5.97 8.74 -6.49
C PHE A 32 -5.21 8.86 -5.17
N PHE A 33 -5.81 8.43 -4.05
CA PHE A 33 -5.14 8.44 -2.76
C PHE A 33 -3.91 7.53 -2.71
N ALA A 34 -3.98 6.33 -3.28
CA ALA A 34 -2.83 5.44 -3.35
C ALA A 34 -1.66 6.04 -4.14
N LEU A 35 -1.96 6.73 -5.26
CA LEU A 35 -0.94 7.44 -6.04
C LEU A 35 -0.35 8.62 -5.27
N ALA A 36 -1.16 9.37 -4.52
CA ALA A 36 -0.67 10.45 -3.67
C ALA A 36 0.24 9.94 -2.54
N VAL A 37 -0.07 8.78 -1.93
CA VAL A 37 0.81 8.11 -0.96
C VAL A 37 2.13 7.72 -1.61
N ILE A 38 2.10 7.09 -2.78
CA ILE A 38 3.32 6.71 -3.53
C ILE A 38 4.16 7.95 -3.86
N PHE A 39 3.53 9.03 -4.33
CA PHE A 39 4.20 10.28 -4.65
C PHE A 39 4.91 10.86 -3.43
N SER A 40 4.24 10.92 -2.28
CA SER A 40 4.81 11.38 -1.01
C SER A 40 6.03 10.56 -0.58
N HIS A 41 5.92 9.22 -0.60
CA HIS A 41 7.01 8.33 -0.20
C HIS A 41 8.20 8.37 -1.18
N ALA A 42 7.98 8.64 -2.46
CA ALA A 42 9.05 8.73 -3.45
C ALA A 42 10.10 9.79 -3.10
N PHE A 43 9.72 10.90 -2.46
CA PHE A 43 10.68 11.93 -2.01
C PHE A 43 11.61 11.40 -0.94
N PHE A 44 11.04 10.76 0.07
CA PHE A 44 11.80 10.21 1.19
C PHE A 44 12.71 9.06 0.73
N LEU A 45 12.19 8.15 -0.11
CA LEU A 45 12.95 7.02 -0.63
C LEU A 45 14.05 7.42 -1.62
N GLY A 46 13.78 8.43 -2.44
CA GLY A 46 14.75 8.99 -3.39
C GLY A 46 15.81 9.87 -2.75
N GLY A 47 15.72 10.15 -1.45
CA GLY A 47 16.65 11.06 -0.76
C GLY A 47 16.48 12.53 -1.15
N TYR A 48 15.32 12.89 -1.69
CA TYR A 48 14.98 14.27 -2.07
C TYR A 48 14.51 15.12 -0.86
N GLY A 49 14.63 14.59 0.35
CA GLY A 49 14.16 15.20 1.59
C GLY A 49 12.76 14.72 1.99
N GLY A 50 12.17 15.43 2.96
CA GLY A 50 10.78 15.19 3.36
C GLY A 50 9.78 15.59 2.27
N ASP A 51 8.53 15.14 2.42
CA ASP A 51 7.46 15.51 1.48
C ASP A 51 7.36 17.05 1.36
N PRO A 52 7.47 17.63 0.14
CA PRO A 52 7.41 19.07 -0.08
C PRO A 52 6.14 19.73 0.45
N SER A 53 5.04 18.96 0.52
CA SER A 53 3.76 19.45 1.03
C SER A 53 3.75 19.71 2.54
N LEU A 54 4.74 19.22 3.28
CA LEU A 54 4.91 19.56 4.69
C LEU A 54 5.10 21.07 4.89
N GLY A 55 5.78 21.74 3.94
CA GLY A 55 5.91 23.20 3.94
C GLY A 55 4.59 23.93 3.68
N TRP A 56 3.69 23.32 2.91
CA TRP A 56 2.38 23.92 2.59
C TRP A 56 1.41 23.90 3.77
N THR A 57 1.59 22.95 4.69
CA THR A 57 0.75 22.79 5.88
C THR A 57 1.38 23.37 7.14
N LEU A 58 2.44 24.18 7.00
CA LEU A 58 3.20 24.72 8.14
C LEU A 58 3.70 23.64 9.10
N GLY A 59 4.06 22.46 8.57
CA GLY A 59 4.56 21.33 9.36
C GLY A 59 3.49 20.46 10.02
N GLN A 60 2.20 20.67 9.76
CA GLN A 60 1.12 19.92 10.43
C GLN A 60 0.90 18.53 9.84
N THR A 61 0.95 18.39 8.52
CA THR A 61 0.73 17.10 7.84
C THR A 61 1.27 17.10 6.41
N THR A 62 1.53 15.93 5.86
CA THR A 62 1.86 15.78 4.45
C THR A 62 0.62 15.42 3.63
N ILE A 63 0.68 15.61 2.32
CA ILE A 63 -0.32 15.08 1.38
C ILE A 63 -0.37 13.56 1.49
N GLY A 64 0.77 12.89 1.72
CA GLY A 64 0.82 11.46 2.00
C GLY A 64 -0.05 11.08 3.21
N GLY A 65 0.03 11.85 4.31
CA GLY A 65 -0.78 11.66 5.52
C GLY A 65 -2.27 11.78 5.25
N ILE A 66 -2.70 12.88 4.62
CA ILE A 66 -4.12 13.08 4.28
C ILE A 66 -4.61 12.00 3.30
N ALA A 67 -3.76 11.61 2.35
CA ALA A 67 -4.10 10.61 1.36
C ALA A 67 -4.28 9.22 1.99
N VAL A 68 -3.41 8.81 2.93
CA VAL A 68 -3.57 7.52 3.61
C VAL A 68 -4.84 7.49 4.46
N ASP A 69 -5.17 8.59 5.14
CA ASP A 69 -6.41 8.72 5.91
C ASP A 69 -7.65 8.59 4.99
N GLY A 70 -7.66 9.30 3.86
CA GLY A 70 -8.72 9.21 2.87
C GLY A 70 -8.86 7.80 2.26
N PHE A 71 -7.72 7.16 1.96
CA PHE A 71 -7.70 5.79 1.46
C PHE A 71 -8.30 4.81 2.46
N PHE A 72 -7.93 4.91 3.75
CA PHE A 72 -8.44 4.05 4.81
C PHE A 72 -9.89 4.33 5.15
N ALA A 73 -10.33 5.59 5.19
CA ALA A 73 -11.74 5.92 5.43
C ALA A 73 -12.66 5.29 4.38
N ILE A 74 -12.33 5.44 3.09
CA ILE A 74 -13.14 4.86 2.00
C ILE A 74 -13.06 3.33 2.00
N SER A 75 -11.85 2.78 2.17
CA SER A 75 -11.67 1.33 2.20
C SER A 75 -12.42 0.70 3.38
N GLY A 76 -12.38 1.35 4.54
CA GLY A 76 -13.12 0.96 5.75
C GLY A 76 -14.63 0.98 5.54
N TYR A 77 -15.17 2.05 4.93
CA TYR A 77 -16.59 2.11 4.54
C TYR A 77 -16.99 0.94 3.63
N LEU A 78 -16.22 0.67 2.58
CA LEU A 78 -16.50 -0.44 1.65
C LEU A 78 -16.40 -1.81 2.33
N ILE A 79 -15.43 -1.97 3.23
CA ILE A 79 -15.23 -3.17 4.04
C ILE A 79 -16.44 -3.41 4.96
N ALA A 80 -16.90 -2.37 5.66
CA ALA A 80 -18.04 -2.43 6.56
C ALA A 80 -19.33 -2.70 5.79
N LYS A 81 -19.57 -2.00 4.68
CA LYS A 81 -20.72 -2.22 3.78
C LYS A 81 -20.77 -3.67 3.28
N SER A 82 -19.62 -4.23 2.86
CA SER A 82 -19.54 -5.63 2.41
C SER A 82 -19.73 -6.63 3.56
N GLY A 83 -19.30 -6.28 4.78
CA GLY A 83 -19.41 -7.16 5.95
C GLY A 83 -20.82 -7.21 6.51
N ALA A 84 -21.56 -6.10 6.45
CA ALA A 84 -22.93 -5.99 6.94
C ALA A 84 -23.92 -6.96 6.24
N THR A 85 -23.57 -7.45 5.05
CA THR A 85 -24.44 -8.33 4.25
C THR A 85 -23.89 -9.74 4.07
N SER A 86 -22.77 -10.09 4.71
CA SER A 86 -22.06 -11.36 4.47
C SER A 86 -21.87 -12.16 5.76
N ASP A 87 -21.88 -13.49 5.65
CA ASP A 87 -21.40 -14.37 6.71
C ASP A 87 -19.91 -14.09 7.00
N VAL A 88 -19.53 -14.13 8.28
CA VAL A 88 -18.18 -13.76 8.75
C VAL A 88 -17.11 -14.68 8.15
N VAL A 89 -17.36 -15.98 8.09
CA VAL A 89 -16.40 -16.96 7.56
C VAL A 89 -16.25 -16.75 6.06
N GLN A 90 -17.36 -16.61 5.34
CA GLN A 90 -17.36 -16.35 3.90
C GLN A 90 -16.64 -15.04 3.55
N PHE A 91 -16.85 -14.01 4.36
CA PHE A 91 -16.22 -12.70 4.23
C PHE A 91 -14.70 -12.75 4.42
N LEU A 92 -14.23 -13.43 5.46
CA LEU A 92 -12.81 -13.62 5.72
C LEU A 92 -12.15 -14.48 4.64
N TRP A 93 -12.80 -15.56 4.20
CA TRP A 93 -12.28 -16.45 3.16
C TRP A 93 -12.07 -15.74 1.82
N ARG A 94 -13.05 -14.95 1.37
CA ARG A 94 -12.95 -14.13 0.14
C ARG A 94 -11.77 -13.16 0.20
N ARG A 95 -11.43 -12.66 1.38
CA ARG A 95 -10.29 -11.74 1.57
C ARG A 95 -8.97 -12.47 1.63
N ALA A 96 -8.92 -13.62 2.30
CA ALA A 96 -7.74 -14.46 2.32
C ALA A 96 -7.33 -14.83 0.88
N LEU A 97 -8.27 -15.30 0.06
CA LEU A 97 -8.04 -15.62 -1.35
C LEU A 97 -7.63 -14.42 -2.22
N ARG A 98 -7.87 -13.19 -1.76
CA ARG A 98 -7.46 -11.97 -2.47
C ARG A 98 -6.08 -11.47 -2.03
N ILE A 99 -5.78 -11.56 -0.74
CA ILE A 99 -4.57 -10.96 -0.14
C ILE A 99 -3.39 -11.93 -0.24
N PHE A 100 -3.56 -13.19 0.17
CA PHE A 100 -2.45 -14.15 0.26
C PHE A 100 -1.79 -14.46 -1.09
N PRO A 101 -2.54 -14.70 -2.19
CA PRO A 101 -1.89 -15.00 -3.47
C PRO A 101 -1.04 -13.84 -4.00
N ALA A 102 -1.54 -12.61 -3.90
CA ALA A 102 -0.80 -11.42 -4.31
C ALA A 102 0.43 -11.21 -3.40
N PHE A 103 0.26 -11.38 -2.09
CA PHE A 103 1.33 -11.27 -1.11
C PHE A 103 2.46 -12.28 -1.36
N TRP A 104 2.15 -13.57 -1.48
CA TRP A 104 3.16 -14.59 -1.74
C TRP A 104 3.82 -14.41 -3.10
N THR A 105 3.07 -14.00 -4.11
CA THR A 105 3.64 -13.68 -5.43
C THR A 105 4.67 -12.57 -5.32
N LEU A 106 4.35 -11.45 -4.65
CA LEU A 106 5.29 -10.35 -4.46
C LEU A 106 6.48 -10.76 -3.59
N LEU A 107 6.26 -11.53 -2.52
CA LEU A 107 7.31 -12.05 -1.66
C LEU A 107 8.33 -12.90 -2.45
N LEU A 108 7.81 -13.81 -3.29
CA LEU A 108 8.62 -14.66 -4.14
C LEU A 108 9.32 -13.86 -5.25
N VAL A 109 8.63 -12.92 -5.90
CA VAL A 109 9.24 -12.05 -6.93
C VAL A 109 10.36 -11.20 -6.33
N SER A 110 10.16 -10.62 -5.14
CA SER A 110 11.20 -9.84 -4.45
C SER A 110 12.45 -10.69 -4.16
N ALA A 111 12.28 -11.92 -3.69
CA ALA A 111 13.40 -12.80 -3.33
C ALA A 111 14.02 -13.56 -4.51
N ALA A 112 13.25 -13.93 -5.53
CA ALA A 112 13.72 -14.77 -6.63
C ALA A 112 14.08 -13.98 -7.90
N VAL A 113 13.60 -12.74 -8.03
CA VAL A 113 13.83 -11.91 -9.22
C VAL A 113 14.53 -10.62 -8.84
N ILE A 114 13.93 -9.79 -7.99
CA ILE A 114 14.47 -8.45 -7.70
C ILE A 114 15.79 -8.53 -6.92
N GLY A 115 15.82 -9.28 -5.83
CA GLY A 115 17.01 -9.45 -5.01
C GLY A 115 18.25 -9.98 -5.76
N PRO A 116 18.19 -11.07 -6.55
CA PRO A 116 19.35 -11.56 -7.28
C PRO A 116 19.81 -10.60 -8.38
N ILE A 117 18.88 -9.88 -9.04
CA ILE A 117 19.24 -8.85 -10.03
C ILE A 117 20.13 -7.79 -9.36
N PHE A 118 19.68 -7.21 -8.24
CA PHE A 118 20.47 -6.20 -7.55
C PHE A 118 21.77 -6.75 -6.97
N TRP A 119 21.77 -7.98 -6.43
CA TRP A 119 22.98 -8.63 -5.91
C TRP A 119 24.08 -8.76 -6.97
N VAL A 120 23.72 -9.23 -8.17
CA VAL A 120 24.67 -9.39 -9.28
C VAL A 120 25.11 -8.04 -9.83
N LEU A 121 24.20 -7.06 -9.90
CA LEU A 121 24.55 -5.68 -10.29
C LEU A 121 25.51 -5.01 -9.29
N SER A 122 25.48 -5.40 -8.01
CA SER A 122 26.45 -4.99 -7.00
C SER A 122 27.82 -5.68 -7.11
N GLY A 123 28.04 -6.51 -8.14
CA GLY A 123 29.32 -7.18 -8.41
C GLY A 123 29.51 -8.52 -7.70
N ASN A 124 28.49 -9.03 -7.01
CA ASN A 124 28.59 -10.29 -6.28
C ASN A 124 28.21 -11.50 -7.16
N ALA A 125 28.78 -12.66 -6.88
CA ALA A 125 28.44 -13.89 -7.59
C ALA A 125 27.00 -14.35 -7.27
N PHE A 126 26.26 -14.82 -8.27
CA PHE A 126 24.91 -15.35 -8.06
C PHE A 126 24.87 -16.50 -7.03
N ARG A 127 25.92 -17.34 -6.96
CA ARG A 127 26.00 -18.44 -6.01
C ARG A 127 26.02 -18.01 -4.54
N SER A 128 26.59 -16.84 -4.22
CA SER A 128 26.58 -16.33 -2.84
C SER A 128 25.20 -15.80 -2.46
N TYR A 129 24.40 -15.35 -3.42
CA TYR A 129 23.03 -14.88 -3.18
C TYR A 129 22.12 -15.98 -2.63
N VAL A 130 22.10 -17.13 -3.31
CA VAL A 130 21.22 -18.26 -3.00
C VAL A 130 21.68 -19.09 -1.80
N SER A 131 22.75 -18.67 -1.13
CA SER A 131 23.28 -19.35 0.04
C SER A 131 22.29 -19.34 1.22
N PHE A 132 22.38 -20.37 2.06
CA PHE A 132 21.62 -20.45 3.30
C PHE A 132 22.41 -19.72 4.39
N GLY A 133 22.03 -18.47 4.66
CA GLY A 133 22.54 -17.73 5.80
C GLY A 133 21.51 -16.71 6.31
N ASP A 134 21.77 -16.19 7.50
CA ASP A 134 20.88 -15.20 8.12
C ASP A 134 20.89 -13.91 7.30
N GLY A 135 19.71 -13.36 7.03
CA GLY A 135 19.54 -12.22 6.12
C GLY A 135 19.44 -12.57 4.63
N GLY A 136 19.54 -13.85 4.25
CA GLY A 136 19.43 -14.30 2.86
C GLY A 136 17.99 -14.39 2.31
N PRO A 137 17.82 -14.79 1.04
CA PRO A 137 16.52 -14.87 0.38
C PRO A 137 15.60 -15.94 1.00
N TRP A 138 16.17 -17.04 1.49
CA TRP A 138 15.41 -18.11 2.14
C TRP A 138 14.85 -17.70 3.50
N THR A 139 15.66 -17.02 4.33
CA THR A 139 15.19 -16.47 5.60
C THR A 139 14.20 -15.35 5.37
N TYR A 140 14.37 -14.55 4.30
CA TYR A 140 13.40 -13.54 3.90
C TYR A 140 12.02 -14.13 3.60
N ILE A 141 11.94 -15.19 2.80
CA ILE A 141 10.66 -15.84 2.47
C ILE A 141 10.04 -16.47 3.72
N THR A 142 10.82 -17.21 4.50
CA THR A 142 10.30 -17.97 5.66
C THR A 142 9.87 -17.05 6.80
N ARG A 143 10.66 -16.02 7.13
CA ARG A 143 10.34 -15.05 8.20
C ARG A 143 9.21 -14.11 7.84
N ASN A 144 9.01 -13.82 6.55
CA ASN A 144 7.88 -13.02 6.05
C ASN A 144 6.77 -13.87 5.46
N TRP A 145 6.73 -15.18 5.71
CA TRP A 145 5.67 -16.04 5.15
C TRP A 145 4.28 -15.68 5.68
N ARG A 146 4.25 -15.12 6.90
CA ARG A 146 3.06 -14.56 7.54
C ARG A 146 2.95 -13.08 7.18
N LEU A 147 1.75 -12.50 7.32
CA LEU A 147 1.50 -11.06 7.14
C LEU A 147 2.18 -10.17 8.21
N THR A 148 3.13 -10.72 8.98
CA THR A 148 3.92 -10.01 9.98
C THR A 148 5.34 -9.90 9.45
N PRO A 149 5.90 -8.68 9.30
CA PRO A 149 7.27 -8.51 8.85
C PRO A 149 8.25 -9.14 9.84
N GLY A 150 9.01 -10.13 9.37
CA GLY A 150 10.06 -10.81 10.15
C GLY A 150 11.47 -10.51 9.65
N GLN A 151 11.61 -9.96 8.44
CA GLN A 151 12.89 -9.52 7.87
C GLN A 151 12.62 -8.42 6.84
N TYR A 152 13.28 -7.27 6.96
CA TYR A 152 13.01 -6.12 6.10
C TYR A 152 13.76 -6.18 4.76
N GLY A 153 15.02 -6.65 4.75
CA GLY A 153 15.88 -6.67 3.57
C GLY A 153 16.44 -8.05 3.22
N ILE A 154 17.18 -8.12 2.11
CA ILE A 154 17.91 -9.32 1.68
C ILE A 154 19.39 -8.93 1.55
N TRP A 155 20.27 -9.62 2.28
CA TRP A 155 21.73 -9.39 2.33
C TRP A 155 22.16 -7.94 2.49
N ASP A 156 21.30 -7.12 3.11
CA ASP A 156 21.45 -5.68 3.22
C ASP A 156 21.85 -4.96 1.92
N ILE A 157 21.40 -5.49 0.77
CA ILE A 157 21.77 -5.02 -0.58
C ILE A 157 21.55 -3.52 -0.74
N PHE A 158 20.48 -3.00 -0.12
CA PHE A 158 20.09 -1.61 -0.22
C PHE A 158 20.64 -0.68 0.87
N ALA A 159 21.30 -1.23 1.90
CA ALA A 159 21.76 -0.43 3.04
C ALA A 159 22.81 0.61 2.64
N SER A 160 23.69 0.30 1.68
CA SER A 160 24.73 1.22 1.21
C SER A 160 24.53 1.77 -0.21
N THR A 161 23.51 1.29 -0.92
CA THR A 161 23.32 1.59 -2.36
C THR A 161 22.15 2.54 -2.63
N THR A 162 21.21 2.67 -1.70
CA THR A 162 20.03 3.53 -1.87
C THR A 162 20.09 4.75 -0.95
N PRO A 163 19.57 5.92 -1.38
CA PRO A 163 19.54 7.12 -0.51
C PRO A 163 18.83 6.87 0.82
N TYR A 164 17.75 6.09 0.81
CA TYR A 164 17.06 5.68 2.02
C TYR A 164 17.91 4.77 2.90
N GLY A 165 18.51 3.71 2.32
CA GLY A 165 19.35 2.78 3.08
C GLY A 165 20.53 3.47 3.75
N LEU A 166 21.14 4.46 3.10
CA LEU A 166 22.22 5.26 3.68
C LEU A 166 21.78 6.08 4.91
N GLN A 167 20.51 6.52 4.94
CA GLN A 167 19.97 7.29 6.07
C GLN A 167 19.64 6.39 7.26
N VAL A 168 19.08 5.20 7.00
CA VAL A 168 18.60 4.29 8.06
C VAL A 168 19.56 3.16 8.39
N ASN A 169 20.70 3.08 7.69
CA ASN A 169 21.68 2.01 7.77
C ASN A 169 21.04 0.61 7.66
N GLY A 170 20.13 0.43 6.71
CA GLY A 170 19.34 -0.79 6.58
C GLY A 170 18.78 -1.01 5.18
N SER A 171 18.42 -2.25 4.87
CA SER A 171 17.80 -2.62 3.60
C SER A 171 16.33 -2.95 3.78
N VAL A 172 15.49 -2.45 2.86
CA VAL A 172 14.06 -2.72 2.86
C VAL A 172 13.61 -3.16 1.47
N PHE A 173 13.00 -4.35 1.39
CA PHE A 173 12.41 -4.96 0.19
C PHE A 173 10.88 -5.10 0.29
N ASN A 174 10.33 -5.08 1.50
CA ASN A 174 8.90 -5.33 1.75
C ASN A 174 8.01 -4.08 1.59
N GLY A 175 8.58 -2.93 1.23
CA GLY A 175 7.86 -1.68 1.02
C GLY A 175 7.12 -1.17 2.26
N SER A 176 7.52 -1.57 3.48
CA SER A 176 6.87 -1.17 4.74
C SER A 176 7.29 0.24 5.21
N ILE A 177 7.72 1.09 4.28
CA ILE A 177 8.38 2.37 4.52
C ILE A 177 7.57 3.51 3.96
#